data_AF-A0A5Q0CB21-F1
#
_entry.id   AF-A0A5Q0CB21-F1
#
_cell.length_a   1.000
_cell.length_b   1.000
_cell.length_c   1.000
_cell.angle_alpha   90.00
_cell.angle_beta   90.00
_cell.angle_gamma   90.00
#
_symmetry.space_group_name_H-M   'P 1'
#
loop_
_entity.id
_entity.type
_entity.pdbx_description
1 polymer ?
#
loop_
_entity_poly.entity_id
_entity_poly.type
_entity_poly.pdbx_seq_one_letter_code
_entity_poly.pdbx_strand_id
1 'polypeptide(L)' 'MNYSYLHRLYAKRAELEAKLELYDARDCFGDDDMNDGTGDELRDRLSEVYDEIEQLEHSSAG' A
#
# COMPACT_ATOMS: atom_id res chain seq x y z
N MET A 1 -7.27 -1.12 21.87
CA MET A 1 -6.71 -1.17 20.51
C MET A 1 -6.91 -2.55 19.90
N ASN A 2 -7.38 -2.65 18.65
CA ASN A 2 -7.56 -3.93 17.98
C ASN A 2 -6.25 -4.36 17.30
N TYR A 3 -5.34 -4.96 18.07
CA TYR A 3 -4.03 -5.41 17.59
C TYR A 3 -4.13 -6.40 16.41
N SER A 4 -5.18 -7.22 16.38
CA SER A 4 -5.44 -8.14 15.27
C SER A 4 -5.80 -7.40 13.98
N TYR A 5 -6.51 -6.27 14.09
CA TYR A 5 -6.83 -5.42 12.95
C TYR A 5 -5.59 -4.67 12.44
N LEU A 6 -4.81 -4.08 13.35
CA LEU A 6 -3.55 -3.42 13.02
C LEU A 6 -2.58 -4.38 12.32
N HIS A 7 -2.46 -5.62 12.80
CA HIS A 7 -1.63 -6.64 12.16
C HIS A 7 -2.10 -6.97 10.73
N ARG A 8 -3.42 -6.99 10.48
CA ARG A 8 -3.97 -7.18 9.13
C ARG A 8 -3.65 -6.00 8.22
N LEU A 9 -3.68 -4.77 8.73
CA LEU A 9 -3.31 -3.58 7.96
C LEU A 9 -1.83 -3.61 7.58
N TYR A 10 -0.94 -4.00 8.50
CA TYR A 10 0.47 -4.20 8.17
C TYR A 10 0.69 -5.30 7.12
N ALA A 11 -0.03 -6.42 7.20
CA ALA A 11 0.03 -7.46 6.18
C ALA A 11 -0.46 -6.96 4.81
N LYS A 12 -1.57 -6.20 4.79
CA LYS A 12 -2.13 -5.59 3.57
C LYS A 12 -1.18 -4.57 2.95
N ARG A 13 -0.51 -3.76 3.77
CA ARG A 13 0.54 -2.82 3.33
C ARG A 13 1.67 -3.56 2.62
N ALA A 14 2.23 -4.59 3.26
CA ALA A 14 3.32 -5.38 2.67
C ALA A 14 2.91 -6.06 1.34
N GLU A 15 1.66 -6.52 1.24
CA GLU A 15 1.13 -7.08 -0.02
C GLU A 15 1.06 -6.03 -1.14
N LEU A 16 0.61 -4.81 -0.82
CA LEU A 16 0.52 -3.71 -1.79
C LEU A 16 1.91 -3.21 -2.21
N GLU A 17 2.86 -3.09 -1.27
CA GLU A 17 4.25 -2.73 -1.55
C GLU A 17 4.91 -3.74 -2.49
N ALA A 18 4.73 -5.05 -2.24
CA ALA A 18 5.24 -6.09 -3.14
C ALA A 18 4.61 -6.05 -4.53
N LYS A 19 3.30 -5.74 -4.64
CA LYS A 19 2.63 -5.57 -5.94
C LYS A 19 3.17 -4.37 -6.70
N LEU A 20 3.41 -3.26 -6.01
CA LEU A 20 3.97 -2.05 -6.62
C LEU A 20 5.41 -2.29 -7.09
N GLU A 21 6.23 -3.00 -6.30
CA GLU A 21 7.60 -3.37 -6.69
C GLU A 21 7.61 -4.24 -7.95
N LEU A 22 6.71 -5.21 -8.05
CA LEU A 22 6.54 -6.04 -9.25
C LEU A 22 6.06 -5.23 -10.45
N TYR A 23 5.18 -4.25 -10.24
CA TYR A 23 4.69 -3.35 -11.28
C TYR A 23 5.82 -2.45 -11.80
N ASP A 24 6.56 -1.79 -10.90
CA ASP A 24 7.69 -0.91 -11.23
C ASP A 24 8.82 -1.70 -11.93
N ALA A 25 9.10 -2.94 -11.50
CA ALA A 25 10.07 -3.81 -12.16
C ALA A 25 9.63 -4.25 -13.56
N ARG A 26 8.31 -4.37 -13.80
CA ARG A 26 7.73 -4.68 -15.11
C ARG A 26 7.81 -3.47 -16.06
N ASP A 27 7.58 -2.28 -15.53
CA ASP A 27 7.67 -1.01 -16.28
C ASP A 27 9.10 -0.70 -16.75
N CYS A 28 10.11 -1.16 -16.00
CA CYS A 28 11.54 -1.03 -16.37
C CYS A 28 11.95 -1.73 -17.69
N PHE A 29 11.12 -2.59 -18.29
CA PHE A 29 11.47 -3.39 -19.47
C PHE A 29 10.53 -3.24 -20.69
N GLY A 30 9.49 -2.41 -20.62
CA GLY A 30 8.45 -2.33 -21.66
C GLY A 30 8.11 -0.90 -22.05
N ASP A 31 7.91 -0.68 -23.36
CA ASP A 31 7.62 0.61 -23.99
C ASP A 31 6.54 1.45 -23.29
N ASP A 32 6.81 2.77 -23.27
CA ASP A 32 6.11 4.01 -22.86
C ASP A 32 4.56 4.11 -22.93
N ASP A 33 3.79 3.02 -23.00
CA ASP A 33 2.34 3.04 -23.32
C ASP A 33 1.46 2.10 -22.47
N MET A 34 1.95 1.65 -21.30
CA MET A 34 1.18 0.82 -20.35
C MET A 34 0.98 1.47 -18.97
N ASN A 35 0.90 2.81 -18.88
CA ASN A 35 0.33 3.41 -17.67
C ASN A 35 -1.20 3.30 -17.70
N ASP A 36 -1.72 2.13 -17.37
CA ASP A 36 -3.16 1.86 -17.26
C ASP A 36 -3.78 2.41 -15.95
N GLY A 37 -3.00 3.13 -15.14
CA GLY A 37 -3.40 3.68 -13.85
C GLY A 37 -3.26 2.70 -12.68
N THR A 38 -2.80 1.46 -12.91
CA THR A 38 -2.62 0.47 -11.84
C THR A 38 -1.58 0.91 -10.82
N GLY A 39 -0.49 1.55 -11.25
CA GLY A 39 0.54 2.07 -10.34
C GLY A 39 0.00 3.17 -9.42
N ASP A 40 -0.82 4.07 -9.97
CA ASP A 40 -1.46 5.15 -9.21
C ASP A 40 -2.50 4.59 -8.23
N GLU A 41 -3.35 3.64 -8.66
CA GLU A 41 -4.33 2.99 -7.78
C GLU A 41 -3.64 2.25 -6.61
N LEU A 42 -2.53 1.55 -6.89
CA LEU A 42 -1.75 0.87 -5.86
C LEU A 42 -1.17 1.86 -4.84
N ARG A 43 -0.67 3.02 -5.30
CA ARG A 43 -0.12 4.07 -4.42
C ARG A 43 -1.20 4.75 -3.58
N ASP A 44 -2.34 5.09 -4.19
CA ASP A 44 -3.48 5.69 -3.46
C ASP A 44 -3.96 4.75 -2.35
N ARG A 45 -4.14 3.47 -2.69
CA ARG A 45 -4.57 2.45 -1.74
C ARG A 45 -3.52 2.15 -0.67
N LEU A 46 -2.24 2.34 -0.98
CA LEU A 46 -1.17 2.29 0.01
C LEU A 46 -1.28 3.47 0.98
N SER A 47 -1.48 4.68 0.47
CA SER A 47 -1.66 5.89 1.27
C SER A 47 -2.81 5.75 2.27
N GLU A 48 -3.97 5.25 1.82
CA GLU A 48 -5.11 5.00 2.70
C GLU A 48 -4.77 4.04 3.85
N VAL A 49 -4.00 2.98 3.58
CA VAL A 49 -3.59 2.01 4.60
C VAL A 49 -2.59 2.64 5.58
N TYR A 50 -1.70 3.50 5.11
CA TYR A 50 -0.79 4.25 6.00
C TYR A 50 -1.55 5.17 6.93
N ASP A 51 -2.48 5.97 6.40
CA ASP A 51 -3.30 6.90 7.19
C ASP A 51 -4.12 6.15 8.24
N GLU A 52 -4.66 4.97 7.89
CA GLU A 52 -5.42 4.14 8.81
C GLU A 52 -4.56 3.54 9.92
N ILE A 53 -3.34 3.08 9.59
CA ILE A 53 -2.36 2.60 10.59
C ILE A 53 -1.99 3.74 11.54
N GLU A 54 -1.65 4.92 11.02
CA GLU A 54 -1.29 6.09 11.81
C GLU A 54 -2.42 6.48 12.76
N GLN A 55 -3.64 6.59 12.25
CA GLN A 55 -4.82 6.90 13.08
C GLN A 55 -5.03 5.88 14.20
N LEU A 56 -4.88 4.58 13.92
CA LEU A 56 -5.04 3.53 14.91
C LEU A 56 -3.95 3.59 15.98
N GLU A 57 -2.70 3.78 15.58
CA GLU A 57 -1.54 3.90 16.47
C GLU A 57 -1.65 5.14 17.36
N HIS A 58 -1.99 6.30 16.79
CA HIS A 58 -2.22 7.53 17.54
C HIS A 58 -3.42 7.44 18.48
N SER A 59 -4.52 6.79 18.06
CA SER A 59 -5.70 6.57 18.90
C SER A 59 -5.46 5.62 20.08
N SER A 60 -4.36 4.86 20.04
CA SER A 60 -3.99 3.94 21.12
C SER A 60 -3.02 4.52 22.14
N ALA A 61 -2.38 5.64 21.80
CA ALA A 61 -1.42 6.34 22.65
C ALA A 61 -2.08 7.39 23.57
N GLY A 62 -3.42 7.51 23.54
CA GLY A 62 -4.22 8.44 24.34
C GLY A 62 -4.93 7.80 25.52
#